data_AF-A0A419DG76-F1
#
_entry.id   AF-A0A419DG76-F1
#
_cell.length_a   1.000
_cell.length_b   1.000
_cell.length_c   1.000
_cell.angle_alpha   90.00
_cell.angle_beta   90.00
_cell.angle_gamma   90.00
#
_symmetry.space_group_name_H-M   'P 1'
#
loop_
_entity.id
_entity.type
_entity.pdbx_description
1 polymer ?
#
loop_
_entity_poly.entity_id
_entity_poly.type
_entity_poly.pdbx_seq_one_letter_code
_entity_poly.pdbx_strand_id
1 'polypeptide(L)'
;MPKNRISGLIATQEAVESFRRCFACRRCGACCTQFDGVRVTTAEMKRLDIPRNEWGDTFSVMGSTYYMKQPCRFFSAGKSGCTIYNARPETCRRFPMYAIKCDDGLLHLAVSEICPAAVEALAEVEVEWLGR
;
A
#
# COMPACT_ATOMS: atom_id res chain seq x y z
N MET A 1 9.14 0.72 -7.38
CA MET A 1 7.82 0.08 -7.53
C MET A 1 7.96 -1.34 -6.98
N PRO A 2 7.11 -1.80 -6.05
CA PRO A 2 7.32 -3.07 -5.33
C PRO A 2 7.41 -4.27 -6.29
N LYS A 3 8.34 -5.19 -6.03
CA LYS A 3 8.61 -6.35 -6.89
C LYS A 3 7.47 -7.40 -6.86
N ASN A 4 6.77 -7.52 -5.74
CA ASN A 4 5.74 -8.55 -5.52
C ASN A 4 4.34 -7.96 -5.75
N ARG A 5 3.94 -7.89 -7.02
CA ARG A 5 2.63 -7.37 -7.43
C ARG A 5 2.08 -8.11 -8.65
N ILE A 6 0.78 -8.37 -8.61
CA ILE A 6 0.00 -8.72 -9.79
C ILE A 6 -0.21 -7.42 -10.56
N SER A 7 0.26 -7.37 -11.81
CA SER A 7 0.22 -6.16 -12.64
C SER A 7 -0.05 -6.50 -14.10
N GLY A 8 -0.18 -5.47 -14.94
CA GLY A 8 -0.70 -5.61 -16.29
C GLY A 8 -2.20 -5.88 -16.31
N LEU A 9 -2.91 -5.49 -15.25
CA LEU A 9 -4.37 -5.62 -15.19
C LEU A 9 -5.00 -4.33 -15.68
N ILE A 10 -5.97 -4.44 -16.58
CA ILE A 10 -6.93 -3.38 -16.86
C ILE A 10 -8.22 -3.71 -16.12
N ALA A 11 -8.82 -2.69 -15.55
CA ALA A 11 -10.09 -2.79 -14.85
C ALA A 11 -11.03 -1.68 -15.32
N THR A 12 -12.33 -1.89 -15.22
CA THR A 12 -13.30 -0.79 -15.26
C THR A 12 -13.29 -0.05 -13.91
N GLN A 13 -13.88 1.15 -13.87
CA GLN A 13 -14.11 1.85 -12.59
C GLN A 13 -14.96 1.00 -11.63
N GLU A 14 -15.95 0.29 -12.16
CA GLU A 14 -16.81 -0.61 -11.38
C GLU A 14 -16.05 -1.79 -10.79
N ALA A 15 -15.13 -2.40 -11.54
CA ALA A 15 -14.26 -3.46 -11.05
C ALA A 15 -13.36 -2.97 -9.90
N VAL A 16 -12.80 -1.76 -10.01
CA VAL A 16 -12.01 -1.15 -8.92
C VAL A 16 -12.85 -0.89 -7.68
N GLU A 17 -14.10 -0.47 -7.84
CA GLU A 17 -15.03 -0.30 -6.73
C GLU A 17 -15.45 -1.65 -6.13
N SER A 18 -15.62 -2.69 -6.95
CA SER A 18 -15.89 -4.05 -6.50
C SER A 18 -14.74 -4.58 -5.64
N PHE A 19 -13.49 -4.41 -6.10
CA PHE A 19 -12.31 -4.74 -5.29
C PHE A 19 -12.36 -4.06 -3.92
N ARG A 20 -12.64 -2.75 -3.89
CA ARG A 20 -12.70 -1.98 -2.64
C ARG A 20 -13.81 -2.46 -1.70
N ARG A 21 -14.92 -2.98 -2.22
CA ARG A 21 -16.00 -3.57 -1.42
C ARG A 21 -15.63 -4.96 -0.88
N CYS A 22 -14.98 -5.79 -1.69
CA CYS A 22 -14.58 -7.15 -1.29
C CYS A 22 -13.36 -7.14 -0.36
N PHE A 23 -12.48 -6.15 -0.47
CA PHE A 23 -11.26 -6.09 0.32
C PHE A 23 -11.52 -5.70 1.78
N ALA A 24 -11.20 -6.63 2.70
CA ALA A 24 -11.16 -6.39 4.13
C ALA A 24 -9.77 -6.69 4.71
N CYS A 25 -9.11 -5.67 5.28
CA CYS A 25 -7.78 -5.86 5.88
C CYS A 25 -7.86 -6.77 7.12
N ARG A 26 -7.15 -7.91 7.07
CA ARG A 26 -7.04 -8.87 8.18
C ARG A 26 -5.99 -8.52 9.24
N ARG A 27 -5.39 -7.33 9.14
CA ARG A 27 -4.27 -6.88 9.98
C ARG A 27 -3.09 -7.87 10.03
N CYS A 28 -2.82 -8.57 8.92
CA CYS A 28 -1.76 -9.57 8.82
C CYS A 28 -0.34 -9.02 8.98
N GLY A 29 -0.15 -7.70 8.90
CA GLY A 29 1.14 -7.05 9.10
C GLY A 29 2.06 -7.03 7.87
N ALA A 30 1.73 -7.70 6.77
CA ALA A 30 2.60 -7.79 5.59
C ALA A 30 3.03 -6.41 5.04
N CYS A 31 2.12 -5.43 4.98
CA CYS A 31 2.46 -4.06 4.56
C CYS A 31 3.39 -3.31 5.51
N CYS A 32 3.52 -3.78 6.75
CA CYS A 32 4.38 -3.18 7.76
C CYS A 32 5.71 -3.92 7.93
N THR A 33 5.86 -5.12 7.38
CA THR A 33 7.08 -5.93 7.52
C THR A 33 7.75 -6.28 6.20
N GLN A 34 7.03 -6.23 5.07
CA GLN A 34 7.52 -6.67 3.77
C GLN A 34 7.43 -5.60 2.67
N PHE A 35 6.75 -4.48 2.92
CA PHE A 35 6.54 -3.43 1.90
C PHE A 35 7.47 -2.23 2.13
N ASP A 36 8.47 -2.09 1.27
CA ASP A 36 9.49 -1.03 1.31
C ASP A 36 9.10 0.27 0.58
N GLY A 37 7.89 0.32 0.01
CA GLY A 37 7.44 1.44 -0.84
C GLY A 37 6.68 2.55 -0.10
N VAL A 38 6.63 2.56 1.24
CA VAL A 38 5.84 3.54 2.00
C VAL A 38 6.51 4.92 1.98
N ARG A 39 6.11 5.73 1.01
CA ARG A 39 6.48 7.15 0.97
C ARG A 39 5.70 7.94 2.01
N VAL A 40 6.39 8.82 2.74
CA VAL A 40 5.81 9.70 3.76
C VAL A 40 6.24 11.15 3.50
N THR A 41 5.29 12.07 3.50
CA THR A 41 5.54 13.52 3.36
C THR A 41 5.91 14.15 4.71
N THR A 42 6.55 15.32 4.70
CA THR A 42 6.85 16.07 5.94
C THR A 42 5.58 16.46 6.71
N ALA A 43 4.48 16.74 6.01
CA ALA A 43 3.18 16.98 6.61
C ALA A 43 2.64 15.73 7.34
N GLU A 44 2.78 14.54 6.74
CA GLU A 44 2.41 13.28 7.39
C GLU A 44 3.33 12.93 8.57
N MET A 45 4.64 13.18 8.48
CA MET A 45 5.56 12.99 9.60
C MET A 45 5.15 13.83 10.81
N LYS A 46 4.78 15.10 10.58
CA LYS A 46 4.28 15.99 11.63
C LYS A 46 2.96 15.50 12.20
N ARG A 47 2.03 15.05 11.34
CA ARG A 47 0.72 14.51 11.77
C ARG A 47 0.85 13.22 12.58
N LEU A 48 1.88 12.42 12.31
CA LEU A 48 2.18 11.19 13.04
C LEU A 48 3.05 11.39 14.28
N ASP A 49 3.40 12.64 14.58
CA ASP A 49 4.21 13.04 15.74
C ASP A 49 5.52 12.25 15.84
N ILE A 50 6.22 12.07 14.72
CA ILE A 50 7.50 11.36 14.68
C ILE A 50 8.62 12.36 15.05
N PRO A 51 9.29 12.18 16.20
CA PRO A 51 10.31 13.11 16.66
C PRO A 51 11.47 13.23 15.68
N ARG A 52 11.98 14.46 15.47
CA ARG A 52 13.00 14.73 14.44
C ARG A 52 14.31 13.96 14.66
N ASN A 53 14.67 13.75 15.92
CA ASN A 53 15.83 12.95 16.31
C ASN A 53 15.68 11.46 15.95
N GLU A 54 14.47 10.95 15.72
CA GLU A 54 14.20 9.55 15.34
C GLU A 54 14.10 9.37 13.81
N TRP A 55 14.23 10.43 13.01
CA TRP A 55 14.05 10.35 11.56
C TRP A 55 15.09 9.46 10.89
N GLY A 56 16.33 9.49 11.36
CA GLY A 56 17.41 8.64 10.83
C GLY A 56 17.10 7.15 10.99
N ASP A 57 16.46 6.76 12.08
CA ASP A 57 16.09 5.37 12.36
C ASP A 57 14.76 4.98 11.69
N THR A 58 13.86 5.94 11.51
CA THR A 58 12.51 5.71 10.98
C THR A 58 12.49 5.69 9.45
N PHE A 59 13.31 6.52 8.78
CA PHE A 59 13.22 6.76 7.35
C PHE A 59 14.53 6.48 6.60
N SER A 60 14.41 5.97 5.38
CA SER A 60 15.45 6.13 4.36
C SER A 60 15.12 7.34 3.48
N VAL A 61 16.16 8.04 3.01
CA VAL A 61 16.01 9.24 2.19
C VAL A 61 16.56 8.94 0.80
N MET A 62 15.76 9.18 -0.24
CA MET A 62 16.19 9.13 -1.64
C MET A 62 15.84 10.46 -2.31
N GLY A 63 16.87 11.24 -2.64
CA GLY A 63 16.68 12.63 -3.08
C GLY A 63 15.97 13.45 -2.00
N SER A 64 14.82 14.03 -2.34
CA SER A 64 13.97 14.80 -1.42
C SER A 64 12.84 13.98 -0.78
N THR A 65 12.81 12.66 -0.99
CA THR A 65 11.70 11.79 -0.58
C THR A 65 12.08 10.89 0.60
N TYR A 66 11.18 10.79 1.58
CA TYR A 66 11.31 9.92 2.74
C TYR A 66 10.50 8.64 2.57
N TYR A 67 11.12 7.51 2.87
CA TYR A 67 10.51 6.19 2.84
C TYR A 67 10.58 5.55 4.22
N MET A 68 9.47 5.00 4.72
CA MET A 68 9.44 4.28 5.99
C MET A 68 10.30 3.02 5.91
N LYS A 69 11.26 2.88 6.81
CA LYS A 69 12.06 1.65 6.93
C LYS A 69 11.19 0.49 7.40
N GLN A 70 11.60 -0.72 7.01
CA GLN A 70 10.97 -1.96 7.47
C GLN A 70 11.85 -2.62 8.56
N PRO A 71 11.24 -3.25 9.59
CA PRO A 71 9.82 -3.23 9.88
C PRO A 71 9.36 -1.82 10.28
N CYS A 72 8.14 -1.46 9.87
CA CYS A 72 7.54 -0.17 10.18
C CYS A 72 7.45 0.01 11.70
N ARG A 73 7.91 1.16 12.21
CA ARG A 73 7.88 1.50 13.65
C ARG A 73 6.51 1.37 14.31
N PHE A 74 5.44 1.49 13.51
CA PHE A 74 4.06 1.43 13.98
C PHE A 74 3.49 0.00 13.97
N PHE A 75 4.28 -1.00 13.61
CA PHE A 75 3.88 -2.39 13.72
C PHE A 75 4.05 -2.89 15.15
N SER A 76 3.00 -3.49 15.71
CA SER A 76 3.06 -4.19 16.99
C SER A 76 2.58 -5.62 16.81
N ALA A 77 3.50 -6.58 16.92
CA ALA A 77 3.17 -8.00 16.88
C ALA A 77 2.22 -8.38 18.03
N GLY A 78 2.39 -7.80 19.21
CA GLY A 78 1.56 -8.06 20.40
C GLY A 78 0.17 -7.41 20.39
N LYS A 79 -0.10 -6.41 19.53
CA LYS A 79 -1.41 -5.75 19.40
C LYS A 79 -2.10 -6.05 18.06
N SER A 80 -1.67 -7.12 17.38
CA SER A 80 -2.24 -7.57 16.11
C SER A 80 -2.24 -6.47 15.03
N GLY A 81 -1.09 -5.84 14.78
CA GLY A 81 -0.84 -5.08 13.55
C GLY A 81 -0.46 -3.61 13.73
N CYS A 82 -0.95 -2.77 12.82
CA CYS A 82 -0.57 -1.36 12.72
C CYS A 82 -1.26 -0.52 13.81
N THR A 83 -0.47 0.10 14.69
CA THR A 83 -0.96 0.93 15.81
C THR A 83 -1.59 2.25 15.34
N ILE A 84 -1.28 2.69 14.12
CA ILE A 84 -1.82 3.93 13.52
C ILE A 84 -2.84 3.64 12.41
N TYR A 85 -3.53 2.51 12.42
CA TYR A 85 -4.36 2.07 11.28
C TYR A 85 -5.31 3.14 10.71
N ASN A 86 -5.96 3.93 11.57
CA ASN A 86 -6.86 5.01 11.15
C ASN A 86 -6.12 6.30 10.74
N ALA A 87 -4.90 6.49 11.23
CA ALA A 87 -4.02 7.62 10.94
C ALA A 87 -2.97 7.30 9.85
N ARG A 88 -3.09 6.17 9.16
CA ARG A 88 -2.14 5.71 8.12
C ARG A 88 -1.80 6.83 7.11
N PRO A 89 -0.53 6.94 6.70
CA PRO A 89 -0.13 7.71 5.53
C PRO A 89 -0.91 7.33 4.28
N GLU A 90 -0.97 8.22 3.31
CA GLU A 90 -1.69 8.01 2.05
C GLU A 90 -1.21 6.76 1.32
N THR A 91 0.11 6.54 1.26
CA THR A 91 0.67 5.32 0.66
C THR A 91 0.15 4.05 1.36
N CYS A 92 0.00 4.07 2.68
CA CYS A 92 -0.53 2.94 3.46
C CYS A 92 -2.05 2.78 3.33
N ARG A 93 -2.80 3.84 2.95
CA ARG A 93 -4.24 3.78 2.67
C ARG A 93 -4.51 3.18 1.29
N ARG A 94 -3.65 3.50 0.32
CA ARG A 94 -3.72 2.97 -1.05
C ARG A 94 -3.31 1.51 -1.14
N PHE A 95 -2.36 1.06 -0.33
CA PHE A 95 -2.08 -0.37 -0.19
C PHE A 95 -3.34 -1.15 0.21
N PRO A 96 -3.67 -2.30 -0.43
CA PRO A 96 -2.83 -3.11 -1.32
C PRO A 96 -3.02 -2.87 -2.83
N MET A 97 -3.93 -1.99 -3.22
CA MET A 97 -4.41 -1.85 -4.60
C MET A 97 -4.17 -0.43 -5.13
N TYR A 98 -3.39 -0.33 -6.21
CA TYR A 98 -3.14 0.91 -6.91
C TYR A 98 -3.87 0.88 -8.25
N ALA A 99 -4.85 1.76 -8.41
CA ALA A 99 -5.52 2.00 -9.68
C ALA A 99 -5.04 3.36 -10.24
N ILE A 100 -4.57 3.39 -11.47
CA ILE A 100 -4.04 4.58 -12.14
C ILE A 100 -4.67 4.68 -13.52
N LYS A 101 -5.25 5.84 -13.85
CA LYS A 101 -5.70 6.13 -15.20
C LYS A 101 -4.48 6.47 -16.05
N CYS A 102 -4.25 5.70 -17.12
CA CYS A 102 -3.12 5.86 -18.01
C CYS A 102 -3.52 6.66 -19.27
N ASP A 103 -2.52 7.04 -20.08
CA ASP A 103 -2.71 7.86 -21.29
C ASP A 103 -3.49 7.12 -22.39
N ASP A 104 -3.55 5.79 -22.33
CA ASP A 104 -4.41 4.95 -23.17
C ASP A 104 -5.91 5.07 -22.81
N GLY A 105 -6.25 5.88 -21.80
CA GLY A 105 -7.60 6.09 -21.32
C GLY A 105 -8.10 4.97 -20.39
N LEU A 106 -7.32 3.92 -20.19
CA LEU A 106 -7.68 2.74 -19.41
C LEU A 106 -7.23 2.90 -17.95
N LEU A 107 -7.88 2.14 -17.06
CA LEU A 107 -7.54 2.10 -15.64
C LEU A 107 -6.67 0.88 -15.37
N HIS A 108 -5.39 1.13 -15.10
CA HIS A 108 -4.41 0.08 -14.81
C HIS A 108 -4.39 -0.23 -13.33
N LEU A 109 -4.55 -1.51 -13.02
CA LEU A 109 -4.59 -2.03 -11.67
C LEU A 109 -3.26 -2.75 -11.32
N ALA A 110 -2.76 -2.47 -10.14
CA ALA A 110 -1.69 -3.24 -9.52
C ALA A 110 -2.10 -3.64 -8.10
N VAL A 111 -2.07 -4.94 -7.82
CA VAL A 111 -2.43 -5.51 -6.51
C VAL A 111 -1.20 -6.16 -5.91
N SER A 112 -0.92 -5.86 -4.65
CA SER A 112 0.25 -6.41 -3.97
C SER A 112 0.01 -7.85 -3.50
N GLU A 113 0.87 -8.77 -3.94
CA GLU A 113 0.77 -10.21 -3.66
C GLU A 113 1.06 -10.57 -2.20
N ILE A 114 1.82 -9.73 -1.50
CA ILE A 114 2.14 -9.95 -0.08
C ILE A 114 0.92 -9.81 0.83
N CYS A 115 -0.21 -9.26 0.33
CA CYS A 115 -1.43 -9.13 1.11
C CYS A 115 -2.41 -10.26 0.74
N PRO A 116 -2.60 -11.28 1.61
CA PRO A 116 -3.46 -12.42 1.29
C PRO A 116 -4.92 -12.01 1.03
N ALA A 117 -5.46 -11.10 1.84
CA ALA A 117 -6.81 -10.57 1.63
C ALA A 117 -6.98 -9.79 0.32
N ALA A 118 -5.90 -9.22 -0.22
CA ALA A 118 -5.93 -8.52 -1.50
C ALA A 118 -5.98 -9.49 -2.67
N VAL A 119 -5.21 -10.58 -2.59
CA VAL A 119 -5.19 -11.65 -3.60
C VAL A 119 -6.56 -12.32 -3.65
N GLU A 120 -7.15 -12.63 -2.50
CA GLU A 120 -8.49 -13.20 -2.44
C GLU A 120 -9.54 -12.22 -2.97
N ALA A 121 -9.47 -10.93 -2.60
CA ALA A 121 -10.41 -9.93 -3.14
C ALA A 121 -10.27 -9.74 -4.65
N LEU A 122 -9.08 -9.91 -5.22
CA LEU A 122 -8.87 -9.82 -6.68
C LEU A 122 -9.54 -10.97 -7.43
N ALA A 123 -9.62 -12.16 -6.84
CA ALA A 123 -10.27 -13.32 -7.46
C ALA A 123 -11.79 -13.12 -7.68
N GLU A 124 -12.40 -12.21 -6.91
CA GLU A 124 -13.82 -11.86 -6.98
C GLU A 124 -14.12 -10.68 -7.93
N VAL A 125 -13.13 -10.21 -8.70
CA VAL A 125 -13.24 -8.99 -9.52
C VAL A 125 -12.92 -9.31 -10.97
N GLU A 126 -13.79 -8.86 -11.87
CA GLU A 126 -13.56 -8.95 -13.31
C GLU A 126 -12.46 -7.98 -13.73
N VAL A 127 -11.35 -8.53 -14.23
CA VAL A 127 -10.18 -7.79 -14.72
C VAL A 127 -9.68 -8.43 -16.01
N GLU A 128 -9.12 -7.62 -16.90
CA GLU A 128 -8.48 -8.10 -18.13
C GLU A 128 -6.96 -8.05 -17.97
N TRP A 129 -6.27 -9.07 -18.46
CA TRP A 129 -4.81 -9.13 -18.41
C TRP A 129 -4.19 -8.66 -19.73
N LEU A 130 -3.26 -7.70 -19.66
CA LEU A 130 -2.63 -7.05 -20.81
C LEU A 130 -1.58 -7.91 -21.54
N GLY A 131 -1.29 -9.12 -21.08
CA GLY A 131 -0.69 -10.13 -21.96
C GLY A 131 0.70 -9.85 -22.51
N ARG A 132 1.45 -8.85 -22.01
CA ARG A 132 2.78 -8.55 -22.56
C ARG A 132 3.87 -9.44 -21.99
#